data_AF-A0A4Y2P771-F1
#
_entry.id   AF-A0A4Y2P771-F1
#
_cell.length_a   1.000
_cell.length_b   1.000
_cell.length_c   1.000
_cell.angle_alpha   90.00
_cell.angle_beta   90.00
_cell.angle_gamma   90.00
#
_symmetry.space_group_name_H-M   'P 1'
#
loop_
_entity.id
_entity.type
_entity.pdbx_description
1 polymer ?
#
loop_
_entity_poly.entity_id
_entity_poly.type
_entity_poly.pdbx_seq_one_letter_code
_entity_poly.pdbx_strand_id
1 'polypeptide(L)' 'MRSTSPEADKLRQAVLTIIDEITMITKDGLRCIDSLLRDLMNNDMPFGGKFIIIGGDFRQTLPIVPRDTRAVDIES' A
#
# COMPACT_ATOMS: atom_id res chain seq x y z
N MET A 1 -7.19 1.79 14.46
CA MET A 1 -6.58 2.84 15.31
C MET A 1 -7.70 3.74 15.82
N ARG A 2 -7.72 4.13 17.10
CA ARG A 2 -8.74 5.08 17.59
C ARG A 2 -8.38 6.49 17.12
N SER A 3 -9.34 7.26 16.66
CA SER A 3 -9.13 8.62 16.13
C SER A 3 -8.55 9.59 17.16
N THR A 4 -8.69 9.31 18.45
CA THR A 4 -8.17 10.13 19.57
C THR A 4 -6.89 9.59 20.20
N SER A 5 -6.20 8.67 19.52
CA SER A 5 -4.95 8.09 20.03
C SER A 5 -3.74 9.01 19.80
N PRO A 6 -2.69 8.96 20.63
CA PRO A 6 -1.45 9.72 20.40
C PRO A 6 -0.80 9.42 19.04
N GLU A 7 -0.96 8.20 18.53
CA GLU A 7 -0.48 7.79 17.21
C GLU A 7 -1.25 8.48 16.08
N ALA A 8 -2.57 8.64 16.25
CA ALA A 8 -3.43 9.36 15.34
C ALA A 8 -3.02 10.85 15.24
N ASP A 9 -2.64 11.48 16.35
CA ASP A 9 -2.19 12.87 16.35
C ASP A 9 -0.83 13.05 15.64
N LYS A 10 0.09 12.10 15.81
CA LYS A 10 1.36 12.09 15.04
C LYS A 10 1.09 12.03 13.54
N LEU A 11 0.17 11.18 13.10
CA LEU A 11 -0.21 11.05 11.69
C LEU A 11 -0.94 12.31 11.17
N ARG A 12 -1.73 12.99 12.01
CA ARG A 12 -2.32 14.29 11.66
C ARG A 12 -1.27 15.37 11.46
N GLN A 13 -0.24 15.39 12.30
CA GLN A 13 0.85 16.38 12.23
C GLN A 13 1.83 16.07 11.10
N ALA A 14 2.02 14.81 10.74
CA ALA A 14 2.90 14.41 9.64
C ALA A 14 2.43 15.03 8.32
N VAL A 15 3.30 15.77 7.64
CA VAL A 15 3.01 16.36 6.31
C VAL A 15 3.38 15.41 5.18
N LEU A 16 4.41 14.59 5.43
CA LEU A 16 4.99 13.63 4.50
C LEU A 16 5.02 12.24 5.16
N THR A 17 4.57 11.22 4.43
CA THR A 17 4.72 9.81 4.80
C THR A 17 5.54 9.10 3.73
N ILE A 18 6.59 8.40 4.15
CA ILE A 18 7.44 7.60 3.27
C ILE A 18 7.13 6.14 3.54
N ILE A 19 6.74 5.42 2.50
CA ILE A 19 6.52 3.97 2.54
C ILE A 19 7.66 3.35 1.75
N ASP A 20 8.59 2.73 2.47
CA ASP A 20 9.66 1.92 1.87
C ASP A 20 9.17 0.49 1.61
N GLU A 21 9.76 -0.20 0.64
CA GLU A 21 9.39 -1.55 0.21
C GLU A 21 7.89 -1.78 -0.03
N ILE A 22 7.27 -0.91 -0.84
CA ILE A 22 5.85 -1.03 -1.21
C ILE A 22 5.46 -2.39 -1.80
N THR A 23 6.43 -3.11 -2.37
CA THR A 23 6.26 -4.46 -2.92
C THR A 23 5.80 -5.48 -1.88
N MET A 24 6.05 -5.22 -0.59
CA MET A 24 5.60 -6.05 0.52
C MET A 24 4.16 -5.72 0.97
N ILE A 25 3.57 -4.62 0.48
CA ILE A 25 2.22 -4.18 0.83
C ILE A 25 1.24 -4.69 -0.23
N THR A 26 0.25 -5.46 0.21
CA THR A 26 -0.83 -5.89 -0.68
C THR A 26 -1.70 -4.70 -1.09
N LYS A 27 -2.41 -4.85 -2.23
CA LYS A 27 -3.37 -3.84 -2.69
C LYS A 27 -4.38 -3.44 -1.63
N ASP A 28 -4.86 -4.41 -0.84
CA ASP A 28 -5.82 -4.15 0.23
C ASP A 28 -5.17 -3.49 1.45
N GLY A 29 -3.90 -3.81 1.73
CA GLY A 29 -3.10 -3.06 2.71
C GLY A 29 -3.00 -1.58 2.36
N LEU A 30 -2.72 -1.26 1.08
CA LEU A 30 -2.64 0.13 0.62
C LEU A 30 -4.00 0.85 0.70
N ARG A 31 -5.10 0.15 0.38
CA ARG A 31 -6.46 0.68 0.52
C ARG A 31 -6.83 0.97 1.98
N CYS A 32 -6.44 0.09 2.90
CA CYS A 32 -6.64 0.31 4.34
C CYS A 32 -5.88 1.54 4.83
N ILE A 33 -4.65 1.76 4.36
CA ILE A 33 -3.86 2.96 4.71
C ILE A 33 -4.56 4.23 4.17
N ASP A 34 -5.01 4.21 2.92
CA ASP A 34 -5.74 5.33 2.31
C ASP A 34 -7.03 5.64 3.09
N SER A 35 -7.87 4.64 3.35
CA SER A 35 -9.11 4.81 4.14
C SER A 35 -8.82 5.36 5.54
N LEU A 36 -7.80 4.82 6.21
CA LEU A 36 -7.41 5.28 7.55
C LEU A 36 -7.01 6.75 7.56
N LEU A 37 -6.22 7.20 6.58
CA LEU A 37 -5.77 8.58 6.49
C LEU A 37 -6.90 9.54 6.11
N ARG A 38 -7.84 9.12 5.24
CA ARG A 38 -9.04 9.90 4.93
C ARG A 38 -9.91 10.10 6.16
N ASP A 39 -10.17 9.02 6.91
CA ASP A 39 -10.96 9.07 8.15
C ASP A 39 -10.27 9.94 9.22
N LEU A 40 -8.94 9.82 9.33
CA LEU A 40 -8.16 10.53 10.33
C LEU A 40 -8.11 12.05 10.07
N MET A 41 -7.99 12.42 8.80
CA MET A 41 -7.90 13.81 8.33
C MET A 41 -9.26 14.45 8.06
N ASN A 42 -10.34 13.64 8.07
CA ASN A 42 -11.68 14.05 7.66
C ASN A 42 -11.66 14.71 6.27
N ASN A 43 -10.99 14.05 5.32
CA ASN A 43 -10.71 14.57 3.98
C ASN A 43 -10.72 13.42 2.96
N ASP A 44 -11.58 13.51 1.95
CA ASP A 44 -11.77 12.47 0.94
C ASP A 44 -10.70 12.45 -0.16
N MET A 45 -9.77 13.40 -0.15
CA MET A 45 -8.60 13.35 -1.03
C MET A 45 -7.78 12.07 -0.78
N PRO A 46 -7.10 11.52 -1.80
CA PRO A 46 -6.20 10.38 -1.61
C PRO A 46 -5.26 10.58 -0.43
N PHE A 47 -5.17 9.56 0.43
CA PHE A 47 -4.39 9.53 1.66
C PHE A 47 -4.70 10.69 2.62
N GLY A 48 -5.94 11.17 2.65
CA GLY A 48 -6.35 12.30 3.49
C GLY A 48 -5.70 13.63 3.10
N GLY A 49 -5.18 13.74 1.87
CA GLY A 49 -4.44 14.91 1.39
C GLY A 49 -2.99 14.98 1.87
N LYS A 50 -2.43 13.88 2.41
CA LYS A 50 -1.02 13.80 2.81
C LYS A 50 -0.12 13.56 1.62
N PHE A 51 1.11 14.08 1.68
CA PHE A 51 2.13 13.71 0.71
C PHE A 51 2.63 12.30 1.02
N ILE A 52 2.52 11.41 0.05
CA ILE A 52 3.04 10.04 0.14
C ILE A 52 4.21 9.90 -0.83
N ILE A 53 5.36 9.47 -0.31
CA ILE A 53 6.47 8.98 -1.14
C ILE A 53 6.50 7.47 -0.98
N ILE A 54 6.51 6.77 -2.10
CA ILE A 54 6.54 5.32 -2.14
C ILE A 54 7.86 4.90 -2.76
N GLY A 55 8.67 4.18 -1.98
CA GLY A 55 9.88 3.51 -2.40
C GLY A 55 9.70 1.99 -2.34
N GLY A 56 10.56 1.28 -3.06
CA GLY A 56 10.63 -0.17 -3.01
C GLY A 56 11.37 -0.72 -4.22
N ASP A 57 12.00 -1.87 -4.04
CA ASP A 57 12.69 -2.52 -5.15
C ASP A 57 11.72 -3.39 -5.97
N PHE A 58 11.12 -2.78 -6.99
CA PHE A 58 10.28 -3.49 -7.96
C PHE A 58 11.02 -4.61 -8.72
N ARG A 59 12.36 -4.64 -8.67
CA ARG A 59 13.17 -5.69 -9.29
C ARG A 59 13.53 -6.83 -8.34
N GLN A 60 13.27 -6.69 -7.04
CA GLN A 60 13.45 -7.78 -6.05
C GLN A 60 12.27 -8.76 -5.99
N THR A 61 11.11 -8.38 -6.50
CA THR A 61 9.93 -9.24 -6.56
C THR A 61 9.55 -9.54 -8.01
N LEU A 62 10.35 -10.38 -8.67
CA LEU A 62 9.75 -11.23 -9.70
C LEU A 62 8.70 -12.09 -8.99
N PRO A 63 7.42 -12.07 -9.39
CA PRO A 63 6.47 -13.01 -8.84
C PRO A 63 7.02 -14.40 -9.11
N ILE A 64 7.30 -15.16 -8.05
CA ILE A 64 7.54 -16.59 -8.18
C ILE A 64 6.23 -17.14 -8.73
N VAL A 65 6.16 -17.34 -10.04
CA VAL A 65 5.09 -18.09 -10.68
C VAL A 65 5.30 -19.52 -10.23
N PRO A 66 4.45 -20.09 -9.35
CA PRO A 66 4.48 -21.53 -9.15
C PRO A 66 4.14 -22.11 -10.52
N ARG A 67 5.01 -22.96 -11.08
CA ARG A 67 4.75 -23.64 -12.35
C ARG A 67 3.36 -24.29 -12.27
N ASP A 68 2.37 -23.67 -12.88
CA ASP A 68 1.12 -24.37 -13.14
C ASP A 68 1.40 -25.39 -14.24
N THR A 69 0.90 -26.58 -14.00
CA THR A 69 1.26 -27.76 -14.77
C THR A 69 0.42 -27.78 -16.04
N ARG A 70 1.10 -27.99 -17.18
CA ARG A 70 0.66 -28.63 -18.45
C ARG A 70 0.94 -27.75 -19.68
N ALA A 71 2.08 -28.02 -20.30
CA ALA A 71 2.18 -27.89 -21.74
C ALA A 71 1.20 -28.91 -22.35
N VAL A 72 0.14 -28.41 -22.97
CA VAL A 72 -0.57 -29.12 -24.03
C VAL A 72 -0.22 -28.38 -25.31
N ASP A 73 0.88 -28.78 -25.92
CA ASP A 73 1.15 -28.45 -27.31
C ASP A 73 0.13 -29.23 -28.17
N ILE A 74 -0.72 -28.47 -28.84
CA ILE A 74 -1.58 -28.97 -29.90
C ILE A 74 -0.74 -28.91 -31.17
N GLU A 75 -0.30 -30.05 -31.68
CA GLU A 75 0.14 -30.16 -33.08
C GLU A 75 -0.60 -31.30 -33.78
N SER A 76 -0.88 -31.04 -35.06
CA SER A 76 -1.75 -31.81 -35.98
C SER A 76 -1.13 -33.11 -36.46
#